data_AF-A0A517SCJ9-F1
#
_entry.id   AF-A0A517SCJ9-F1
#
_cell.length_a   1.000
_cell.length_b   1.000
_cell.length_c   1.000
_cell.angle_alpha   90.00
_cell.angle_beta   90.00
_cell.angle_gamma   90.00
#
_symmetry.space_group_name_H-M   'P 1'
#
loop_
_entity.id
_entity.type
_entity.pdbx_description
1 polymer ?
#
loop_
_entity_poly.entity_id
_entity_poly.type
_entity_poly.pdbx_seq_one_letter_code
_entity_poly.pdbx_strand_id
1 'polypeptide(L)'
;MRQHDASQTPVTGPWIEIRGGRTRFPQRPIEGDRFLIGSGSNCQLQLGGGMPMAHSVISYGPGGWTIEALVPEPPLRVEGKVVRQASLFDGEVIELGPFTLVAHLAAVAERDLLNPIDVARTVALADVDAPHRFVGRLAEFTAEELVERLTADLAAAVIDGQGPSATGELLQESIAAETTGINEEELIADVMAQLAEMTARIAMRPRDSISIEESMRTPIPHDADGVPLRKSA
;
A
#
# COMPACT_ATOMS: atom_id res chain seq x y z
N MET A 1 4.15 -11.40 37.71
CA MET A 1 3.45 -12.08 36.60
C MET A 1 2.00 -11.60 36.59
N ARG A 2 1.62 -10.70 35.68
CA ARG A 2 0.20 -10.41 35.42
C ARG A 2 -0.10 -10.92 34.02
N GLN A 3 -0.92 -11.96 33.96
CA GLN A 3 -1.47 -12.52 32.74
C GLN A 3 -2.32 -11.43 32.07
N HIS A 4 -1.85 -10.92 30.94
CA HIS A 4 -2.69 -10.19 29.99
C HIS A 4 -3.35 -11.24 29.08
N ASP A 5 -4.30 -11.97 29.65
CA ASP A 5 -5.22 -12.80 28.88
C ASP A 5 -6.38 -11.89 28.46
N ALA A 6 -6.14 -11.11 27.41
CA ALA A 6 -7.19 -10.37 26.73
C ALA A 6 -7.58 -11.20 25.53
N SER A 7 -8.76 -11.82 25.60
CA SER A 7 -9.52 -12.30 24.46
C SER A 7 -9.80 -11.12 23.53
N GLN A 8 -8.78 -10.72 22.76
CA GLN A 8 -8.86 -9.70 21.75
C GLN A 8 -9.56 -10.33 20.56
N THR A 9 -10.73 -9.80 20.23
CA THR A 9 -11.37 -10.04 18.95
C THR A 9 -10.33 -9.76 17.86
N PRO A 10 -10.12 -10.66 16.89
CA PRO A 10 -9.15 -10.43 15.83
C PRO A 10 -9.49 -9.11 15.14
N VAL A 11 -8.56 -8.16 15.21
CA VAL A 11 -8.69 -6.88 14.50
C VAL A 11 -8.49 -7.21 13.03
N THR A 12 -9.55 -7.17 12.24
CA THR A 12 -9.46 -7.41 10.80
C THR A 12 -8.75 -6.22 10.15
N GLY A 13 -7.50 -6.42 9.72
CA GLY A 13 -6.71 -5.42 9.01
C GLY A 13 -5.40 -5.04 9.72
N PRO A 14 -4.66 -4.06 9.19
CA PRO A 14 -3.41 -3.59 9.78
C PRO A 14 -3.65 -2.83 11.09
N TRP A 15 -2.79 -3.03 12.09
CA TRP A 15 -2.88 -2.38 13.39
C TRP A 15 -1.50 -2.18 14.05
N ILE A 16 -1.43 -1.27 15.02
CA ILE A 16 -0.23 -0.98 15.81
C ILE A 16 -0.42 -1.43 17.25
N GLU A 17 0.56 -2.17 17.78
CA GLU A 17 0.69 -2.53 19.19
C GLU A 17 1.58 -1.51 19.92
N ILE A 18 1.14 -0.99 21.06
CA ILE A 18 1.90 -0.08 21.92
C ILE A 18 2.46 -0.92 23.07
N ARG A 19 3.76 -1.24 23.01
CA ARG A 19 4.47 -2.01 24.05
C ARG A 19 5.07 -1.13 25.15
N GLY A 20 5.36 0.14 24.84
CA GLY A 20 5.92 1.11 25.78
C GLY A 20 4.92 2.21 26.15
N GLY A 21 4.74 2.45 27.46
CA GLY A 21 3.96 3.58 27.99
C GLY A 21 2.68 3.17 28.76
N ARG A 22 2.02 4.17 29.35
CA ARG A 22 0.73 3.99 30.04
C ARG A 22 -0.41 4.18 29.04
N THR A 23 -0.88 3.11 28.41
CA THR A 23 -2.08 3.13 27.57
C THR A 23 -3.12 2.14 28.10
N ARG A 24 -4.40 2.53 28.01
CA ARG A 24 -5.54 1.64 28.30
C ARG A 24 -5.91 0.76 27.12
N PHE A 25 -5.45 1.12 25.92
CA PHE A 25 -5.75 0.45 24.68
C PHE A 25 -4.43 0.28 23.92
N PRO A 26 -3.76 -0.87 24.10
CA PRO A 26 -2.46 -1.12 23.49
C PRO A 26 -2.55 -1.36 22.00
N GLN A 27 -3.72 -1.68 21.45
CA GLN A 27 -3.90 -1.94 20.03
C GLN A 27 -4.67 -0.81 19.36
N ARG A 28 -4.18 -0.36 18.22
CA ARG A 28 -4.79 0.70 17.41
C ARG A 28 -4.90 0.26 15.95
N PRO A 29 -6.11 0.14 15.39
CA PRO A 29 -6.25 -0.16 13.97
C PRO A 29 -5.69 0.99 13.13
N ILE A 30 -5.11 0.65 11.99
CA ILE A 30 -4.72 1.62 10.96
C ILE A 30 -5.89 1.76 9.99
N GLU A 31 -6.61 2.87 10.09
CA GLU A 31 -7.73 3.18 9.22
C GLU A 31 -7.25 4.05 8.05
N GLY A 32 -7.36 3.53 6.82
CA GLY A 32 -7.01 4.25 5.60
C GLY A 32 -5.57 4.04 5.12
N ASP A 33 -5.13 4.91 4.20
CA ASP A 33 -3.82 4.88 3.56
C ASP A 33 -2.75 5.67 4.33
N ARG A 34 -3.15 6.50 5.29
CA ARG A 34 -2.27 7.39 6.05
C ARG A 34 -2.63 7.40 7.53
N PHE A 35 -1.63 7.18 8.38
CA PHE A 35 -1.77 7.11 9.83
C PHE A 35 -0.74 8.01 10.51
N LEU A 36 -1.20 9.07 11.16
CA LEU A 36 -0.37 10.06 11.84
C LEU A 36 -0.15 9.71 13.31
N ILE A 37 1.10 9.87 13.72
CA ILE A 37 1.57 9.62 15.08
C ILE A 37 2.14 10.94 15.63
N GLY A 38 1.67 11.36 16.80
CA GLY A 38 2.08 12.63 17.42
C GLY A 38 1.25 12.97 18.65
N SER A 39 1.39 14.16 19.21
CA SER A 39 0.59 14.63 20.35
C SER A 39 -0.66 15.41 19.95
N GLY A 40 -0.80 15.77 18.67
CA GLY A 40 -1.91 16.57 18.17
C GLY A 40 -3.24 15.84 18.20
N SER A 41 -4.34 16.59 18.34
CA SER A 41 -5.71 16.06 18.33
C SER A 41 -6.12 15.40 17.02
N ASN A 42 -5.41 15.70 15.94
CA ASN A 42 -5.67 15.17 14.60
C ASN A 42 -4.84 13.92 14.30
N CYS A 43 -4.00 13.46 15.24
CA CYS A 43 -3.26 12.21 15.08
C CYS A 43 -4.11 11.02 15.49
N GLN A 44 -4.08 9.96 14.67
CA GLN A 44 -4.76 8.71 14.97
C GLN A 44 -4.11 8.00 16.17
N LEU A 45 -2.79 8.07 16.29
CA LEU A 45 -2.06 7.65 17.48
C LEU A 45 -1.56 8.85 18.27
N GLN A 46 -2.30 9.21 19.33
CA GLN A 46 -1.93 10.29 20.22
C GLN A 46 -0.93 9.81 21.30
N LEU A 47 0.29 10.34 21.25
CA LEU A 47 1.35 10.08 22.22
C LEU A 47 1.56 11.29 23.14
N GLY A 48 1.75 11.03 24.43
CA GLY A 48 2.05 12.06 25.43
C GLY A 48 3.55 12.34 25.59
N GLY A 49 3.95 12.92 26.72
CA GLY A 49 5.35 12.95 27.14
C GLY A 49 6.28 13.86 26.32
N GLY A 50 5.78 14.98 25.80
CA GLY A 50 6.58 15.94 25.03
C GLY A 50 6.72 15.62 23.55
N MET A 51 5.95 14.67 23.02
CA MET A 51 5.93 14.36 21.59
C MET A 51 5.44 15.59 20.78
N PRO A 52 6.03 15.89 19.60
CA PRO A 52 5.52 16.93 18.70
C PRO A 52 4.10 16.67 18.20
N MET A 53 3.40 17.71 17.77
CA MET A 53 2.00 17.62 17.34
C MET A 53 1.78 16.59 16.23
N ALA A 54 2.69 16.57 15.24
CA ALA A 54 2.77 15.53 14.22
C ALA A 54 4.23 15.12 14.12
N HIS A 55 4.55 13.91 14.54
CA HIS A 55 5.92 13.42 14.64
C HIS A 55 6.29 12.56 13.44
N SER A 56 5.47 11.55 13.17
CA SER A 56 5.70 10.59 12.09
C SER A 56 4.39 10.22 11.42
N VAL A 57 4.50 9.72 10.20
CA VAL A 57 3.39 9.23 9.39
C VAL A 57 3.72 7.85 8.87
N ILE A 58 2.79 6.92 9.06
CA ILE A 58 2.78 5.65 8.34
C ILE A 58 1.89 5.84 7.12
N SER A 59 2.36 5.42 5.95
CA SER A 59 1.59 5.50 4.71
C SER A 59 1.68 4.20 3.92
N TYR A 60 0.57 3.84 3.27
CA TYR A 60 0.49 2.72 2.36
C TYR A 60 0.53 3.22 0.91
N GLY A 61 1.55 2.79 0.16
CA GLY A 61 1.77 3.20 -1.23
C GLY A 61 2.05 2.02 -2.16
N PRO A 62 2.45 2.29 -3.42
CA PRO A 62 2.74 1.25 -4.41
C PRO A 62 3.92 0.35 -4.02
N GLY A 63 4.80 0.83 -3.13
CA GLY A 63 5.93 0.06 -2.59
C GLY A 63 5.64 -0.63 -1.25
N GLY A 64 4.38 -0.67 -0.81
CA GLY A 64 3.97 -1.21 0.49
C GLY A 64 3.86 -0.15 1.58
N TRP A 65 3.94 -0.59 2.83
CA TRP A 65 3.90 0.28 4.00
C TRP A 65 5.24 0.98 4.20
N THR A 66 5.19 2.26 4.52
CA THR A 66 6.37 3.06 4.83
C THR A 66 6.09 3.95 6.04
N ILE A 67 7.14 4.29 6.78
CA ILE A 67 7.09 5.28 7.85
C ILE A 67 8.07 6.41 7.54
N GLU A 68 7.63 7.64 7.78
CA GLU A 68 8.43 8.85 7.62
C GLU A 68 8.36 9.72 8.86
N ALA A 69 9.51 10.22 9.31
CA ALA A 69 9.63 11.22 10.36
C ALA A 69 9.44 12.63 9.77
N LEU A 70 8.40 13.32 10.24
CA LEU A 70 8.08 14.70 9.85
C LEU A 70 8.96 15.73 10.58
N VAL A 71 9.50 15.34 11.74
CA VAL A 71 10.35 16.18 12.60
C VAL A 71 11.59 15.39 13.04
N PRO A 72 12.73 16.05 13.25
CA PRO A 72 14.00 15.38 13.57
C PRO A 72 14.07 14.83 15.01
N GLU A 73 13.35 15.44 15.95
CA GLU A 73 13.35 15.04 17.35
C GLU A 73 11.93 14.80 17.89
N PRO A 74 11.71 13.75 18.69
CA PRO A 74 12.63 12.64 18.99
C PRO A 74 13.01 11.81 17.74
N PRO A 75 14.14 11.10 17.72
CA PRO A 75 14.53 10.32 16.55
C PRO A 75 13.57 9.13 16.33
N LEU A 76 13.18 8.92 15.08
CA LEU A 76 12.50 7.70 14.64
C LEU A 76 13.52 6.57 14.51
N ARG A 77 13.26 5.44 15.15
CA ARG A 77 14.04 4.21 14.97
C ARG A 77 13.16 3.07 14.48
N VAL A 78 13.67 2.30 13.53
CA VAL A 78 13.06 1.04 13.09
C VAL A 78 14.10 -0.04 13.28
N GLU A 79 13.76 -1.09 14.02
CA GLU A 79 14.71 -2.16 14.40
C GLU A 79 16.00 -1.60 15.04
N GLY A 80 15.85 -0.58 15.90
CA GLY A 80 16.94 0.09 16.61
C GLY A 80 17.78 1.08 15.79
N LYS A 81 17.60 1.14 14.46
CA LYS A 81 18.34 2.05 13.57
C LYS A 81 17.62 3.38 13.43
N VAL A 82 18.32 4.49 13.64
CA VAL A 82 17.77 5.83 13.42
C VAL A 82 17.58 6.06 11.92
N VAL A 83 16.34 6.31 11.52
CA VAL A 83 15.94 6.51 10.12
C VAL A 83 15.04 7.72 10.00
N ARG A 84 15.11 8.40 8.84
CA ARG A 84 14.14 9.44 8.50
C ARG A 84 12.93 8.87 7.76
N GLN A 85 13.17 7.84 6.96
CA GLN A 85 12.14 7.10 6.25
C GLN A 85 12.59 5.64 6.14
N ALA A 86 11.64 4.70 6.28
CA ALA A 86 11.88 3.28 6.11
C ALA A 86 10.63 2.58 5.57
N SER A 87 10.83 1.50 4.81
CA SER A 87 9.76 0.53 4.54
C SER A 87 9.45 -0.22 5.82
N LEU A 88 8.16 -0.45 6.08
CA LEU A 88 7.70 -1.22 7.22
C LEU A 88 7.24 -2.60 6.79
N PHE A 89 7.60 -3.60 7.59
CA PHE A 89 7.14 -4.98 7.46
C PHE A 89 6.32 -5.41 8.68
N ASP A 90 5.56 -6.49 8.51
CA ASP A 90 4.80 -7.08 9.61
C ASP A 90 5.74 -7.54 10.74
N GLY A 91 5.37 -7.20 11.97
CA GLY A 91 6.12 -7.50 13.18
C GLY A 91 7.26 -6.53 13.51
N GLU A 92 7.55 -5.52 12.69
CA GLU A 92 8.67 -4.61 12.93
C GLU A 92 8.44 -3.69 14.13
N VAL A 93 9.52 -3.45 14.87
CA VAL A 93 9.57 -2.60 16.05
C VAL A 93 9.94 -1.17 15.67
N ILE A 94 9.04 -0.25 16.00
CA ILE A 94 9.19 1.18 15.79
C ILE A 94 9.39 1.86 17.14
N GLU A 95 10.47 2.62 17.30
CA GLU A 95 10.75 3.39 18.51
C GLU A 95 10.68 4.89 18.23
N LEU A 96 9.95 5.60 19.10
CA LEU A 96 9.71 7.03 19.01
C LEU A 96 10.01 7.64 20.39
N GLY A 97 11.26 8.02 20.63
CA GLY A 97 11.70 8.49 21.95
C GLY A 97 11.47 7.41 23.03
N PRO A 98 10.61 7.64 24.05
CA PRO A 98 10.35 6.66 25.11
C PRO A 98 9.27 5.62 24.75
N PHE A 99 8.69 5.69 23.55
CA PHE A 99 7.61 4.80 23.12
C PHE A 99 8.16 3.70 22.21
N THR A 100 7.69 2.47 22.44
CA THR A 100 7.98 1.30 21.61
C THR A 100 6.66 0.78 21.05
N LEU A 101 6.60 0.69 19.73
CA LEU A 101 5.45 0.26 18.96
C LEU A 101 5.83 -0.97 18.12
N VAL A 102 4.86 -1.83 17.82
CA VAL A 102 5.04 -2.95 16.87
C VAL A 102 3.98 -2.82 15.78
N ALA A 103 4.40 -2.85 14.54
CA ALA A 103 3.50 -2.79 13.40
C ALA A 103 3.03 -4.20 13.04
N HIS A 104 1.73 -4.45 13.12
CA HIS A 104 1.10 -5.67 12.65
C HIS A 104 0.38 -5.35 11.35
N LEU A 105 1.10 -5.54 10.25
CA LEU A 105 0.68 -5.16 8.91
C LEU A 105 0.18 -6.43 8.23
N ALA A 106 -1.14 -6.60 8.18
CA ALA A 106 -1.72 -7.62 7.32
C ALA A 106 -1.21 -7.35 5.90
N ALA A 107 -0.46 -8.29 5.33
CA ALA A 107 -0.11 -8.25 3.93
C ALA A 107 -1.44 -8.24 3.17
N VAL A 108 -1.85 -7.08 2.66
CA VAL A 108 -3.00 -6.98 1.78
C VAL A 108 -2.56 -7.59 0.46
N ALA A 109 -2.56 -8.92 0.40
CA ALA A 109 -2.25 -9.73 -0.75
C ALA A 109 -3.39 -9.74 -1.78
N GLU A 110 -4.11 -8.62 -1.94
CA GLU A 110 -5.07 -8.45 -3.04
C GLU A 110 -4.47 -7.70 -4.22
N ARG A 111 -3.40 -6.91 -4.03
CA ARG A 111 -2.75 -6.16 -5.13
C ARG A 111 -1.47 -6.78 -5.68
N ASP A 112 -0.94 -7.81 -5.03
CA ASP A 112 0.20 -8.56 -5.58
C ASP A 112 -0.20 -9.42 -6.81
N LEU A 113 -1.50 -9.57 -7.07
CA LEU A 113 -2.02 -10.20 -8.29
C LEU A 113 -2.03 -9.26 -9.51
N LEU A 114 -1.82 -7.95 -9.33
CA LEU A 114 -1.93 -6.94 -10.40
C LEU A 114 -0.65 -6.14 -10.65
N ASN A 115 0.39 -6.30 -9.83
CA ASN A 115 1.70 -5.74 -10.16
C ASN A 115 2.43 -6.67 -11.15
N PRO A 116 3.05 -6.13 -12.22
CA PRO A 116 4.00 -6.93 -13.00
C PRO A 116 5.11 -7.37 -12.04
N ILE A 117 5.25 -8.69 -11.90
CA ILE A 117 6.31 -9.31 -11.11
C ILE A 117 7.63 -8.68 -11.53
N ASP A 118 8.26 -7.93 -10.63
CA ASP A 118 9.64 -7.49 -10.82
C ASP A 118 10.53 -8.72 -10.59
N VAL A 119 10.64 -9.53 -11.64
CA VAL A 119 11.36 -10.81 -11.64
C VAL A 119 12.80 -10.60 -11.15
N ALA A 120 13.40 -9.43 -11.41
CA ALA A 120 14.74 -9.11 -10.96
C ALA A 120 14.85 -9.01 -9.43
N ARG A 121 13.82 -8.48 -8.76
CA ARG A 121 13.79 -8.32 -7.31
C ARG A 121 13.41 -9.61 -6.58
N THR A 122 12.51 -10.41 -7.14
CA THR A 122 12.16 -11.73 -6.59
C THR A 122 13.32 -12.71 -6.68
N VAL A 123 14.12 -12.64 -7.77
CA VAL A 123 15.34 -13.45 -7.92
C VAL A 123 16.46 -12.98 -6.98
N ALA A 124 16.49 -11.70 -6.59
CA ALA A 124 17.49 -11.16 -5.68
C ALA A 124 17.21 -11.42 -4.18
N LEU A 125 15.95 -11.60 -3.80
CA LEU A 125 15.54 -11.98 -2.43
C LEU A 125 15.42 -13.49 -2.23
N ALA A 126 15.38 -14.27 -3.32
CA ALA A 126 15.67 -15.68 -3.26
C ALA A 126 17.17 -15.84 -2.98
N ASP A 127 17.51 -16.02 -1.72
CA ASP A 127 18.80 -16.52 -1.29
C ASP A 127 18.91 -17.99 -1.79
N VAL A 128 19.26 -18.14 -3.08
CA VAL A 128 19.40 -19.45 -3.76
C VAL A 128 20.76 -20.03 -3.41
N ASP A 129 20.96 -20.35 -2.13
CA ASP A 129 22.08 -21.20 -1.68
C ASP A 129 21.62 -22.64 -1.36
N ALA A 130 20.42 -23.01 -1.84
CA ALA A 130 19.93 -24.39 -1.87
C ALA A 130 19.83 -24.88 -3.32
N PRO A 131 20.83 -25.61 -3.85
CA PRO A 131 20.81 -26.07 -5.23
C PRO A 131 19.78 -27.20 -5.43
N HIS A 132 18.91 -27.00 -6.42
CA HIS A 132 18.37 -28.03 -7.32
C HIS A 132 17.69 -29.27 -6.72
N ARG A 133 16.55 -29.13 -6.03
CA ARG A 133 15.63 -30.27 -5.84
C ARG A 133 14.23 -30.14 -6.44
N PHE A 134 13.80 -28.95 -6.86
CA PHE A 134 12.44 -28.76 -7.38
C PHE A 134 12.33 -28.70 -8.91
N VAL A 135 13.36 -28.20 -9.62
CA VAL A 135 13.25 -27.95 -11.06
C VAL A 135 13.42 -29.22 -11.93
N GLY A 136 14.01 -30.28 -11.39
CA GLY A 136 14.18 -31.54 -12.13
C GLY A 136 12.88 -32.31 -12.39
N ARG A 137 11.84 -32.10 -11.57
CA ARG A 137 10.59 -32.88 -11.65
C ARG A 137 9.51 -32.25 -12.53
N LEU A 138 9.66 -30.99 -12.95
CA LEU A 138 8.69 -30.32 -13.82
C LEU A 138 8.95 -30.60 -15.32
N ALA A 139 10.17 -31.01 -15.68
CA ALA A 139 10.53 -31.35 -17.05
C ALA A 139 10.06 -32.76 -17.47
N GLU A 140 9.55 -33.56 -16.53
CA GLU A 140 9.06 -34.93 -16.79
C GLU A 140 7.57 -34.96 -17.16
N PHE A 141 6.84 -33.87 -16.94
CA PHE A 141 5.43 -33.79 -17.26
C PHE A 141 5.22 -33.23 -18.66
N THR A 142 4.40 -33.93 -19.43
CA THR A 142 3.85 -33.37 -20.66
C THR A 142 2.94 -32.19 -20.32
N ALA A 143 2.72 -31.29 -21.28
CA ALA A 143 1.83 -30.14 -21.10
C ALA A 143 0.42 -30.56 -20.67
N GLU A 144 -0.04 -31.72 -21.13
CA GLU A 144 -1.36 -32.29 -20.83
C GLU A 144 -1.46 -32.75 -19.38
N GLU A 145 -0.43 -33.45 -18.87
CA GLU A 145 -0.38 -33.90 -17.46
C GLU A 145 -0.28 -32.72 -16.48
N LEU A 146 0.42 -31.65 -16.87
CA LEU A 146 0.48 -30.42 -16.09
C LEU A 146 -0.89 -29.76 -15.95
N VAL A 147 -1.67 -29.71 -17.03
CA VAL A 147 -3.04 -29.17 -17.02
C VAL A 147 -3.96 -30.03 -16.16
N GLU A 148 -3.86 -31.35 -16.26
CA GLU A 148 -4.67 -32.27 -15.45
C GLU A 148 -4.35 -32.14 -13.95
N ARG A 149 -3.07 -32.03 -13.59
CA ARG A 149 -2.62 -31.84 -12.21
C ARG A 149 -3.08 -30.50 -11.62
N LEU A 150 -2.94 -29.41 -12.38
CA LEU A 150 -3.41 -28.09 -11.96
C LEU A 150 -4.93 -28.08 -11.75
N THR A 151 -5.68 -28.72 -12.65
CA THR A 151 -7.14 -28.79 -12.56
C THR A 151 -7.56 -29.58 -11.32
N ALA A 152 -6.87 -30.67 -11.00
CA ALA A 152 -7.12 -31.47 -9.80
C ALA A 152 -6.81 -30.70 -8.50
N ASP A 153 -5.68 -29.99 -8.44
CA ASP A 153 -5.31 -29.20 -7.25
C ASP A 153 -6.27 -28.02 -7.04
N LEU A 154 -6.72 -27.37 -8.12
CA LEU A 154 -7.73 -26.32 -8.06
C LEU A 154 -9.08 -26.85 -7.56
N ALA A 155 -9.50 -28.02 -8.03
CA ALA A 155 -10.73 -28.67 -7.58
C ALA A 155 -10.65 -29.06 -6.08
N ALA A 156 -9.50 -29.54 -5.62
CA ALA A 156 -9.29 -29.87 -4.20
C ALA A 156 -9.33 -28.61 -3.31
N ALA A 157 -8.71 -27.51 -3.74
CA ALA A 157 -8.70 -26.25 -3.00
C ALA A 157 -10.10 -25.61 -2.87
N VAL A 158 -10.96 -25.78 -3.89
CA VAL A 158 -12.36 -25.30 -3.84
C VAL A 158 -13.20 -26.07 -2.81
N ILE A 159 -12.93 -27.36 -2.60
CA ILE A 159 -13.68 -28.20 -1.68
C ILE A 159 -13.29 -27.90 -0.22
N ASP A 160 -12.02 -27.63 0.07
CA ASP A 160 -11.57 -27.29 1.44
C ASP A 160 -11.93 -25.84 1.85
N GLY A 161 -12.18 -24.94 0.89
CA GLY A 161 -12.60 -23.56 1.15
C GLY A 161 -14.08 -23.39 1.52
N GLN A 162 -14.92 -24.41 1.33
CA GLN A 162 -16.34 -24.39 1.69
C GLN A 162 -16.60 -25.27 2.91
N GLY A 163 -16.30 -24.72 4.10
CA GLY A 163 -16.80 -25.30 5.34
C GLY A 163 -18.33 -25.44 5.32
N PRO A 164 -18.90 -26.52 5.92
CA PRO A 164 -20.34 -26.73 5.96
C PRO A 164 -20.99 -25.74 6.95
N SER A 165 -21.32 -24.54 6.48
CA SER A 165 -22.06 -23.56 7.27
C SER A 165 -23.23 -23.00 6.47
N ALA A 166 -24.38 -23.66 6.61
CA ALA A 166 -25.66 -23.06 6.99
C ALA A 166 -26.12 -21.71 6.36
N THR A 167 -25.77 -21.38 5.12
CA THR A 167 -26.32 -20.20 4.42
C THR A 167 -26.78 -20.54 3.01
N GLY A 168 -27.61 -21.56 2.88
CA GLY A 168 -28.26 -21.95 1.61
C GLY A 168 -29.63 -21.30 1.36
N GLU A 169 -30.26 -20.68 2.37
CA GLU A 169 -31.63 -20.14 2.23
C GLU A 169 -31.74 -18.61 2.29
N LEU A 170 -30.69 -17.88 2.70
CA LEU A 170 -30.76 -16.41 2.84
C LEU A 170 -30.17 -15.63 1.66
N LEU A 171 -29.38 -16.24 0.77
CA LEU A 171 -28.78 -15.52 -0.37
C LEU A 171 -29.68 -15.48 -1.62
N GLN A 172 -30.75 -16.28 -1.66
CA GLN A 172 -31.66 -16.32 -2.82
C GLN A 172 -32.79 -15.29 -2.73
N GLU A 173 -33.06 -14.73 -1.54
CA GLU A 173 -33.97 -13.58 -1.38
C GLU A 173 -33.30 -12.23 -1.69
N SER A 174 -31.97 -12.10 -1.56
CA SER A 174 -31.27 -10.82 -1.80
C SER A 174 -31.14 -10.50 -3.29
N ILE A 175 -30.98 -11.51 -4.14
CA ILE A 175 -30.78 -11.31 -5.59
C ILE A 175 -32.12 -11.08 -6.33
N ALA A 176 -33.25 -11.40 -5.70
CA ALA A 176 -34.58 -11.15 -6.28
C ALA A 176 -35.18 -9.78 -5.91
N ALA A 177 -34.58 -9.04 -4.98
CA ALA A 177 -35.15 -7.79 -4.44
C ALA A 177 -34.51 -6.50 -4.97
N GLU A 178 -33.42 -6.57 -5.75
CA GLU A 178 -32.65 -5.37 -6.16
C GLU A 178 -32.58 -5.14 -7.69
N THR A 179 -33.53 -5.71 -8.44
CA THR A 179 -33.72 -5.44 -9.89
C THR A 179 -35.07 -4.82 -10.24
N THR A 180 -35.74 -4.19 -9.28
CA THR A 180 -36.89 -3.33 -9.56
C THR A 180 -36.45 -1.88 -9.75
N GLY A 181 -36.45 -1.43 -11.01
CA GLY A 181 -36.88 -0.06 -11.29
C GLY A 181 -35.84 0.92 -11.85
N ILE A 182 -34.71 0.48 -12.39
CA ILE A 182 -33.95 1.38 -13.27
C ILE A 182 -34.62 1.32 -14.65
N ASN A 183 -35.42 2.35 -14.96
CA ASN A 183 -35.99 2.53 -16.28
C ASN A 183 -34.84 2.86 -17.24
N GLU A 184 -34.46 1.89 -18.09
CA GLU A 184 -33.35 2.03 -19.05
C GLU A 184 -33.49 3.28 -19.92
N GLU A 185 -34.72 3.69 -20.22
CA GLU A 185 -35.02 4.87 -21.03
C GLU A 185 -34.65 6.18 -20.31
N GLU A 186 -34.84 6.24 -18.99
CA GLU A 186 -34.48 7.41 -18.16
C GLU A 186 -32.96 7.52 -18.02
N LEU A 187 -32.27 6.38 -17.84
CA LEU A 187 -30.82 6.34 -17.75
C LEU A 187 -30.16 6.78 -19.08
N ILE A 188 -30.70 6.33 -20.21
CA ILE A 188 -30.20 6.73 -21.54
C ILE A 188 -30.42 8.23 -21.76
N ALA A 189 -31.58 8.77 -21.35
CA ALA A 189 -31.87 10.20 -21.48
C ALA A 189 -30.88 11.06 -20.66
N ASP A 190 -30.57 10.65 -19.43
CA ASP A 190 -29.67 11.39 -18.53
C ASP A 190 -28.23 11.38 -19.05
N VAL A 191 -27.75 10.23 -19.54
CA VAL A 191 -26.42 10.11 -20.17
C VAL A 191 -26.32 10.98 -21.43
N MET A 192 -27.36 10.99 -22.27
CA MET A 192 -27.38 11.83 -23.48
C MET A 192 -27.40 13.34 -23.15
N ALA A 193 -28.08 13.73 -22.07
CA ALA A 193 -28.07 15.12 -21.60
C ALA A 193 -26.68 15.54 -21.10
N GLN A 194 -25.99 14.69 -20.33
CA GLN A 194 -24.63 14.95 -19.87
C GLN A 194 -23.63 15.08 -21.04
N LEU A 195 -23.74 14.22 -22.05
CA LEU A 195 -22.92 14.28 -23.26
C LEU A 195 -23.14 15.59 -24.04
N ALA A 196 -24.37 16.06 -24.14
CA ALA A 196 -24.69 17.33 -24.79
C ALA A 196 -24.09 18.53 -24.02
N GLU A 197 -24.19 18.54 -22.68
CA GLU A 197 -23.59 19.60 -21.85
C GLU A 197 -22.07 19.62 -21.98
N MET A 198 -21.42 18.45 -21.93
CA MET A 198 -19.97 18.34 -22.04
C MET A 198 -19.47 18.82 -23.41
N THR A 199 -20.21 18.52 -24.48
CA THR A 199 -19.90 18.98 -25.84
C THR A 199 -20.02 20.50 -25.96
N ALA A 200 -21.04 21.11 -25.36
CA ALA A 200 -21.20 22.57 -25.35
C ALA A 200 -20.07 23.27 -24.59
N ARG A 201 -19.59 22.70 -23.48
CA ARG A 201 -18.43 23.23 -22.73
C ARG A 201 -17.14 23.21 -23.55
N ILE A 202 -16.93 22.17 -24.36
CA ILE A 202 -15.76 22.10 -25.25
C ILE A 202 -15.86 23.16 -26.35
N ALA A 203 -17.05 23.37 -26.92
CA ALA A 203 -17.27 24.36 -27.98
C ALA A 203 -17.12 25.82 -27.49
N MET A 204 -17.44 26.11 -26.23
CA MET A 204 -17.35 27.44 -25.64
C MET A 204 -15.96 27.80 -25.09
N ARG A 205 -14.96 26.91 -25.15
CA ARG A 205 -13.61 27.26 -24.71
C ARG A 205 -13.00 28.23 -25.72
N PRO A 206 -12.84 29.53 -25.39
CA PRO A 206 -12.25 30.49 -26.32
C PRO A 206 -10.85 29.99 -26.67
N ARG A 207 -10.55 29.91 -27.97
CA ARG A 207 -9.19 29.72 -28.47
C ARG A 207 -8.40 30.99 -28.14
N ASP A 208 -7.99 31.12 -26.88
CA ASP A 208 -6.93 32.05 -26.54
C ASP A 208 -5.67 31.51 -27.21
N SER A 209 -5.34 32.19 -28.30
CA SER A 209 -4.13 32.09 -29.08
C SER A 209 -2.92 32.04 -28.15
N ILE A 210 -2.37 30.84 -27.96
CA ILE A 210 -1.02 30.66 -27.43
C ILE A 210 -0.09 31.15 -28.55
N SER A 211 0.29 32.43 -28.47
CA SER A 211 1.42 32.99 -29.19
C SER A 211 2.68 32.29 -28.67
N ILE A 212 3.12 31.25 -29.38
CA ILE A 212 4.45 30.66 -29.22
C ILE A 212 5.40 31.42 -30.14
N GLU A 213 5.66 32.68 -29.82
CA GLU A 213 6.89 33.35 -30.25
C GLU A 213 7.48 34.01 -28.99
N GLU A 214 8.80 34.02 -28.88
CA GLU A 214 9.55 34.81 -27.88
C GLU A 214 9.90 34.13 -26.54
N SER A 215 10.59 32.97 -26.60
CA SER A 215 11.53 32.60 -25.53
C SER A 215 12.75 31.84 -26.04
N MET A 216 13.36 32.35 -27.10
CA MET A 216 14.77 32.11 -27.42
C MET A 216 15.57 33.33 -26.97
N ARG A 217 16.15 33.27 -25.77
CA ARG A 217 17.37 34.01 -25.36
C ARG A 217 17.71 33.67 -23.91
N THR A 218 18.49 32.62 -23.71
CA THR A 218 19.40 32.55 -22.57
C THR A 218 20.82 32.76 -23.09
N PRO A 219 21.56 33.78 -22.62
CA PRO A 219 22.95 33.98 -23.02
C PRO A 219 23.84 32.95 -22.33
N ILE A 220 24.72 32.34 -23.12
CA ILE A 220 25.81 31.47 -22.64
C ILE A 220 26.85 32.37 -21.94
N PRO A 221 27.23 32.13 -20.68
CA PRO A 221 28.37 32.81 -20.08
C PRO A 221 29.67 32.27 -20.68
N HIS A 222 30.50 33.18 -21.21
CA HIS A 222 31.88 32.92 -21.56
C HIS A 222 32.74 32.98 -20.28
N ASP A 223 33.39 31.87 -19.92
CA ASP A 223 34.51 31.90 -18.98
C ASP A 223 35.73 32.48 -19.69
N ALA A 224 36.10 33.69 -19.28
CA ALA A 224 37.37 34.31 -19.61
C ALA A 224 38.41 33.88 -18.57
N ASP A 225 38.89 32.64 -18.65
CA ASP A 225 40.20 32.25 -18.09
C ASP A 225 40.61 30.87 -18.61
N GLY A 226 41.18 30.86 -19.81
CA GLY A 226 41.81 29.69 -20.41
C GLY A 226 43.08 29.29 -19.66
N VAL A 227 42.94 28.45 -18.63
CA VAL A 227 44.09 27.77 -18.01
C VAL A 227 43.84 26.26 -17.94
N PRO A 228 44.47 25.45 -18.81
CA PRO A 228 44.49 24.01 -18.64
C PRO A 228 45.43 23.64 -17.48
N LEU A 229 44.87 23.08 -16.41
CA LEU A 229 45.65 22.47 -15.33
C LEU A 229 46.39 21.23 -15.87
N ARG A 230 47.72 21.28 -15.77
CA ARG A 230 48.65 20.21 -16.17
C ARG A 230 48.46 18.97 -15.28
N LYS A 231 48.37 17.80 -15.93
CA LYS A 231 48.65 16.51 -15.29
C LYS A 231 50.13 16.46 -14.91
N SER A 232 50.41 16.17 -13.64
CA SER A 232 51.73 15.73 -13.18
C SER A 232 51.64 14.27 -12.75
N ALA A 233 52.66 13.53 -13.16
CA ALA A 233 52.88 12.10 -12.97
C ALA A 233 53.08 11.69 -11.51
#